data_AF-A0A353BAZ9-F1
#
_entry.id   AF-A0A353BAZ9-F1
#
_cell.length_a   1.000
_cell.length_b   1.000
_cell.length_c   1.000
_cell.angle_alpha   90.00
_cell.angle_beta   90.00
_cell.angle_gamma   90.00
#
_symmetry.space_group_name_H-M   'P 1'
#
loop_
_entity.id
_entity.type
_entity.pdbx_description
1 polymer ?
#
loop_
_entity_poly.entity_id
_entity_poly.type
_entity_poly.pdbx_seq_one_letter_code
_entity_poly.pdbx_strand_id
1 'polypeptide(L)'
;MNRLVLCIVATLLLGLGTTVASEKPIKNSWRLAKSVGPSGVNAASDVVTLQILLNQLVDISSPDLKQRLLDPDGIWGPKTATALSDFQETLFRQDARIVESKCSESGPTISALRKAVRAVPLRSRIQLVAHGELLYWRNGKRQERDPEVSARLRQYWLSVGIDRPELDMQSTEFQSEYPWSAAFVSWVMMRAGAGENFKYAASHWRYTAAAKTNREEKLKSPFYTYRPEEKPLEPASIVVKRRSSSTATYDNVQLGHPTHGDIVVGFDGDEVLTIGGNVSNSVRITRFAIDSSKYIDTPFHFAVILVREGAQ
;
A
#
# COMPACT_ATOMS: atom_id res chain seq x y z
N MET A 1 -10.82 66.37 19.99
CA MET A 1 -11.43 65.54 18.93
C MET A 1 -10.70 64.21 18.89
N ASN A 2 -11.34 63.19 19.45
CA ASN A 2 -10.85 61.82 19.56
C ASN A 2 -10.83 61.12 18.19
N ARG A 3 -9.84 60.24 17.97
CA ARG A 3 -10.08 58.83 17.62
C ARG A 3 -8.77 58.02 17.71
N LEU A 4 -8.58 57.42 18.89
CA LEU A 4 -7.77 56.21 19.09
C LEU A 4 -8.37 55.10 18.21
N VAL A 5 -7.56 54.47 17.35
CA VAL A 5 -7.93 53.20 16.70
C VAL A 5 -7.31 52.08 17.52
N LEU A 6 -8.17 51.43 18.30
CA LEU A 6 -7.90 50.28 19.15
C LEU A 6 -7.77 49.04 18.24
N CYS A 7 -6.56 48.49 18.08
CA CYS A 7 -6.38 47.17 17.47
C CYS A 7 -6.79 46.10 18.48
N ILE A 8 -8.01 45.57 18.30
CA ILE A 8 -8.54 44.44 19.06
C ILE A 8 -7.81 43.17 18.60
N VAL A 9 -7.03 42.59 19.50
CA VAL A 9 -6.48 41.24 19.38
C VAL A 9 -7.66 40.27 19.53
N ALA A 10 -8.15 39.73 18.42
CA ALA A 10 -9.14 38.68 18.41
C ALA A 10 -8.44 37.32 18.56
N THR A 11 -8.42 36.81 19.79
CA THR A 11 -8.07 35.42 20.10
C THR A 11 -9.16 34.50 19.53
N LEU A 12 -8.97 34.01 18.31
CA LEU A 12 -9.80 32.91 17.78
C LEU A 12 -9.28 31.58 18.33
N LEU A 13 -9.82 31.18 19.48
CA LEU A 13 -9.89 29.78 19.91
C LEU A 13 -10.91 29.05 19.03
N LEU A 14 -10.48 28.59 17.85
CA LEU A 14 -11.21 27.58 17.09
C LEU A 14 -10.77 26.20 17.58
N GLY A 15 -11.42 25.75 18.66
CA GLY A 15 -11.48 24.33 19.00
C GLY A 15 -12.31 23.60 17.93
N LEU A 16 -11.68 23.26 16.81
CA LEU A 16 -12.21 22.25 15.91
C LEU A 16 -12.05 20.90 16.59
N GLY A 17 -13.11 20.47 17.27
CA GLY A 17 -13.32 19.07 17.59
C GLY A 17 -13.42 18.29 16.29
N THR A 18 -12.28 17.84 15.77
CA THR A 18 -12.27 16.77 14.77
C THR A 18 -12.65 15.50 15.50
N THR A 19 -13.91 15.09 15.36
CA THR A 19 -14.28 13.69 15.55
C THR A 19 -13.41 12.89 14.59
N VAL A 20 -12.30 12.33 15.10
CA VAL A 20 -11.52 11.34 14.39
C VAL A 20 -12.48 10.19 14.15
N ALA A 21 -12.98 10.08 12.91
CA ALA A 21 -13.75 8.94 12.47
C ALA A 21 -12.97 7.69 12.89
N SER A 22 -13.63 6.80 13.64
CA SER A 22 -12.95 5.62 14.18
C SER A 22 -12.31 4.86 13.01
N GLU A 23 -10.98 4.80 12.99
CA GLU A 23 -10.21 4.07 11.99
C GLU A 23 -10.45 2.57 12.17
N LYS A 24 -11.59 2.08 11.70
CA LYS A 24 -11.84 0.65 11.58
C LYS A 24 -11.22 0.21 10.25
N PRO A 25 -10.17 -0.63 10.26
CA PRO A 25 -9.64 -1.21 9.03
C PRO A 25 -10.76 -1.94 8.29
N ILE A 26 -10.77 -1.86 6.95
CA ILE A 26 -11.71 -2.62 6.13
C ILE A 26 -11.39 -4.10 6.33
N LYS A 27 -12.22 -4.81 7.11
CA LYS A 27 -12.04 -6.22 7.51
C LYS A 27 -12.02 -7.25 6.35
N ASN A 28 -11.99 -6.80 5.09
CA ASN A 28 -12.44 -7.58 3.94
C ASN A 28 -11.65 -7.29 2.65
N SER A 29 -10.34 -7.03 2.72
CA SER A 29 -9.53 -6.60 1.57
C SER A 29 -9.43 -7.58 0.41
N TRP A 30 -9.84 -8.84 0.59
CA TRP A 30 -9.82 -9.88 -0.45
C TRP A 30 -11.21 -10.35 -0.89
N ARG A 31 -12.29 -9.68 -0.47
CA ARG A 31 -13.66 -10.07 -0.79
C ARG A 31 -14.08 -9.63 -2.19
N LEU A 32 -14.87 -10.48 -2.84
CA LEU A 32 -15.65 -10.15 -4.02
C LEU A 32 -17.03 -9.70 -3.54
N ALA A 33 -17.50 -8.57 -4.04
CA ALA A 33 -18.84 -8.08 -3.75
C ALA A 33 -19.90 -8.82 -4.55
N LYS A 34 -19.57 -9.24 -5.78
CA LYS A 34 -20.44 -9.93 -6.72
C LYS A 34 -19.76 -11.20 -7.23
N SER A 35 -19.29 -11.17 -8.48
CA SER A 35 -18.66 -12.32 -9.13
C SER A 35 -17.79 -11.87 -10.31
N VAL A 36 -16.76 -12.66 -10.60
CA VAL A 36 -15.81 -12.44 -11.70
C VAL A 36 -15.73 -13.70 -12.57
N GLY A 37 -15.70 -13.56 -13.89
CA GLY A 37 -15.60 -14.68 -14.83
C GLY A 37 -16.46 -14.48 -16.08
N PRO A 38 -16.43 -15.44 -17.03
CA PRO A 38 -17.23 -15.38 -18.26
C PRO A 38 -18.72 -15.09 -18.03
N SER A 39 -19.31 -15.63 -16.97
CA SER A 39 -20.71 -15.37 -16.58
C SER A 39 -20.84 -14.53 -15.30
N GLY A 40 -19.79 -13.82 -14.93
CA GLY A 40 -19.74 -12.95 -13.75
C GLY A 40 -20.25 -11.54 -14.03
N VAL A 41 -20.49 -10.77 -12.98
CA VAL A 41 -20.82 -9.33 -13.10
C VAL A 41 -19.60 -8.53 -13.52
N ASN A 42 -18.39 -9.00 -13.20
CA ASN A 42 -17.12 -8.37 -13.55
C ASN A 42 -17.04 -6.90 -13.12
N ALA A 43 -17.54 -6.60 -11.92
CA ALA A 43 -17.37 -5.27 -11.33
C ALA A 43 -15.87 -4.98 -11.19
N ALA A 44 -15.42 -3.79 -11.60
CA ALA A 44 -14.00 -3.45 -11.67
C ALA A 44 -13.26 -3.72 -10.35
N SER A 45 -13.86 -3.41 -9.20
CA SER A 45 -13.30 -3.68 -7.86
C SER A 45 -13.09 -5.17 -7.57
N ASP A 46 -13.99 -6.02 -8.06
CA ASP A 46 -13.91 -7.48 -7.90
C ASP A 46 -12.83 -8.05 -8.82
N VAL A 47 -12.76 -7.54 -10.06
CA VAL A 47 -11.73 -7.95 -11.03
C VAL A 47 -10.33 -7.55 -10.55
N VAL A 48 -10.15 -6.31 -10.08
CA VAL A 48 -8.92 -5.87 -9.40
C VAL A 48 -8.59 -6.82 -8.26
N THR A 49 -9.60 -7.22 -7.49
CA THR A 49 -9.39 -8.11 -6.35
C THR A 49 -8.86 -9.47 -6.78
N LEU A 50 -9.46 -10.05 -7.81
CA LEU A 50 -9.01 -11.31 -8.38
C LEU A 50 -7.60 -11.19 -8.99
N GLN A 51 -7.34 -10.16 -9.79
CA GLN A 51 -6.03 -9.92 -10.42
C GLN A 51 -4.93 -9.80 -9.37
N ILE A 52 -5.16 -9.03 -8.30
CA ILE A 52 -4.21 -8.93 -7.19
C ILE A 52 -3.98 -10.30 -6.54
N LEU A 53 -5.04 -11.05 -6.24
CA LEU A 53 -4.90 -12.37 -5.60
C LEU A 53 -4.16 -13.38 -6.49
N LEU A 54 -4.38 -13.38 -7.81
CA LEU A 54 -3.65 -14.23 -8.75
C LEU A 54 -2.17 -13.82 -8.83
N ASN A 55 -1.89 -12.52 -8.87
CA ASN A 55 -0.52 -12.00 -8.84
C ASN A 55 0.26 -12.44 -7.59
N GLN A 56 -0.41 -12.63 -6.46
CA GLN A 56 0.22 -13.10 -5.22
C GLN A 56 0.82 -14.52 -5.33
N LEU A 57 0.45 -15.29 -6.36
CA LEU A 57 0.98 -16.63 -6.60
C LEU A 57 2.17 -16.65 -7.58
N VAL A 58 2.54 -15.50 -8.14
CA VAL A 58 3.70 -15.37 -9.02
C VAL A 58 4.98 -15.42 -8.17
N ASP A 59 5.99 -16.13 -8.67
CA ASP A 59 7.32 -16.16 -8.05
C ASP A 59 7.98 -14.77 -8.14
N ILE A 60 8.14 -14.12 -6.98
CA ILE A 60 8.74 -12.79 -6.86
C ILE A 60 10.20 -12.74 -7.32
N SER A 61 10.91 -13.87 -7.32
CA SER A 61 12.31 -13.95 -7.76
C SER A 61 12.46 -14.12 -9.27
N SER A 62 11.34 -14.26 -10.00
CA SER A 62 11.33 -14.45 -11.45
C SER A 62 11.97 -13.26 -12.17
N PRO A 63 12.96 -13.46 -13.07
CA PRO A 63 13.55 -12.37 -13.85
C PRO A 63 12.54 -11.65 -14.74
N ASP A 64 11.52 -12.38 -15.22
CA ASP A 64 10.41 -11.85 -16.02
C ASP A 64 9.16 -11.48 -15.19
N LEU A 65 9.35 -11.08 -13.92
CA LEU A 65 8.25 -10.78 -12.99
C LEU A 65 7.18 -9.87 -13.63
N LYS A 66 7.60 -8.78 -14.28
CA LYS A 66 6.69 -7.80 -14.89
C LYS A 66 5.79 -8.40 -15.98
N GLN A 67 6.30 -9.35 -16.76
CA GLN A 67 5.57 -10.01 -17.84
C GLN A 67 4.56 -11.04 -17.29
N ARG A 68 4.87 -11.63 -16.13
CA ARG A 68 4.04 -12.63 -15.46
C ARG A 68 2.90 -12.02 -14.64
N LEU A 69 3.06 -10.79 -14.15
CA LEU A 69 2.02 -10.09 -13.43
C LEU A 69 0.87 -9.68 -14.35
N LEU A 70 -0.35 -9.91 -13.89
CA LEU A 70 -1.55 -9.26 -14.42
C LEU A 70 -1.50 -7.77 -14.07
N ASP A 71 -1.95 -6.93 -14.99
CA ASP A 71 -2.26 -5.56 -14.67
C ASP A 71 -3.51 -5.52 -13.79
N PRO A 72 -3.47 -4.98 -12.56
CA PRO A 72 -4.65 -4.91 -11.71
C PRO A 72 -5.52 -3.73 -12.13
N ASP A 73 -5.99 -3.71 -13.37
CA ASP A 73 -6.73 -2.63 -14.01
C ASP A 73 -8.25 -2.71 -13.81
N GLY A 74 -8.76 -3.83 -13.29
CA GLY A 74 -10.18 -4.08 -13.12
C GLY A 74 -10.90 -4.49 -14.41
N ILE A 75 -10.16 -4.80 -15.47
CA ILE A 75 -10.72 -5.24 -16.75
C ILE A 75 -10.70 -6.77 -16.82
N TRP A 76 -11.88 -7.36 -16.99
CA TRP A 76 -11.98 -8.78 -17.31
C TRP A 76 -11.57 -8.99 -18.78
N GLY A 77 -10.29 -9.34 -18.98
CA GLY A 77 -9.71 -9.59 -20.30
C GLY A 77 -9.09 -10.98 -20.44
N PRO A 78 -8.56 -11.32 -21.64
CA PRO A 78 -8.02 -12.65 -21.92
C PRO A 78 -6.93 -13.10 -20.94
N LYS A 79 -6.02 -12.20 -20.53
CA LYS A 79 -4.97 -12.53 -19.55
C LYS A 79 -5.54 -12.92 -18.18
N THR A 80 -6.52 -12.17 -17.68
CA THR A 80 -7.20 -12.47 -16.42
C THR A 80 -7.97 -13.79 -16.52
N ALA A 81 -8.61 -14.04 -17.67
CA ALA A 81 -9.33 -15.29 -17.92
C ALA A 81 -8.39 -16.51 -17.96
N THR A 82 -7.27 -16.41 -18.69
CA THR A 82 -6.24 -17.47 -18.73
C THR A 82 -5.67 -17.72 -17.35
N ALA A 83 -5.25 -16.69 -16.62
CA ALA A 83 -4.68 -16.86 -15.28
C ALA A 83 -5.66 -17.51 -14.29
N LEU A 84 -6.96 -17.18 -14.39
CA LEU A 84 -7.99 -17.85 -13.60
C LEU A 84 -8.16 -19.32 -14.03
N SER A 85 -8.20 -19.60 -15.33
CA SER A 85 -8.30 -20.96 -15.87
C SER A 85 -7.12 -21.82 -15.43
N ASP A 86 -5.89 -21.35 -15.61
CA ASP A 86 -4.66 -22.06 -15.22
C ASP A 86 -4.64 -22.38 -13.72
N PHE A 87 -5.14 -21.45 -12.90
CA PHE A 87 -5.29 -21.65 -11.47
C PHE A 87 -6.33 -22.72 -11.13
N GLN A 88 -7.52 -22.65 -11.74
CA GLN A 88 -8.59 -23.63 -11.55
C GLN A 88 -8.16 -25.02 -12.05
N GLU A 89 -7.49 -25.11 -13.20
CA GLU A 89 -6.95 -26.36 -13.73
C GLU A 89 -5.93 -26.96 -12.77
N THR A 90 -5.03 -26.16 -12.21
CA THR A 90 -4.03 -26.63 -11.25
C THR A 90 -4.66 -27.18 -9.96
N LEU A 91 -5.72 -26.54 -9.46
CA LEU A 91 -6.42 -26.97 -8.25
C LEU A 91 -7.33 -28.17 -8.45
N PHE A 92 -8.06 -28.19 -9.56
CA PHE A 92 -9.15 -29.13 -9.81
C PHE A 92 -8.77 -30.21 -10.83
N ARG A 93 -7.47 -30.48 -11.03
CA ARG A 93 -6.95 -31.52 -11.95
C ARG A 93 -7.65 -32.87 -11.83
N GLN A 94 -8.16 -33.21 -10.63
CA GLN A 94 -8.83 -34.48 -10.35
C GLN A 94 -10.37 -34.41 -10.40
N ASP A 95 -10.98 -33.23 -10.49
CA ASP A 95 -12.44 -33.08 -10.62
C ASP A 95 -12.83 -31.81 -11.40
N ALA A 96 -12.91 -31.94 -12.73
CA ALA A 96 -13.29 -30.86 -13.64
C ALA A 96 -14.70 -30.29 -13.38
N ARG A 97 -15.55 -30.97 -12.60
CA ARG A 97 -16.91 -30.49 -12.27
C ARG A 97 -16.90 -29.31 -11.28
N ILE A 98 -15.74 -29.03 -10.67
CA ILE A 98 -15.55 -27.91 -9.72
C ILE A 98 -15.10 -26.63 -10.45
N VAL A 99 -14.77 -26.71 -11.75
CA VAL A 99 -14.39 -25.53 -12.54
C VAL A 99 -15.62 -24.63 -12.72
N GLU A 100 -15.67 -23.56 -11.93
CA GLU A 100 -16.72 -22.56 -11.99
C GLU A 100 -16.56 -21.64 -13.21
N SER A 101 -17.66 -21.41 -13.94
CA SER A 101 -17.72 -20.38 -15.00
C SER A 101 -17.80 -18.94 -14.45
N LYS A 102 -17.96 -18.79 -13.13
CA LYS A 102 -17.85 -17.52 -12.41
C LYS A 102 -17.31 -17.78 -11.00
N CYS A 103 -16.27 -17.05 -10.63
CA CYS A 103 -15.74 -16.99 -9.28
C CYS A 103 -16.62 -16.06 -8.44
N SER A 104 -17.30 -16.62 -7.44
CA SER A 104 -18.15 -15.88 -6.49
C SER A 104 -17.54 -15.89 -5.09
N GLU A 105 -17.96 -14.97 -4.21
CA GLU A 105 -17.40 -14.82 -2.86
C GLU A 105 -17.38 -16.09 -2.01
N SER A 106 -18.39 -16.95 -2.18
CA SER A 106 -18.54 -18.22 -1.47
C SER A 106 -18.10 -19.43 -2.31
N GLY A 107 -17.58 -19.21 -3.51
CA GLY A 107 -17.20 -20.27 -4.44
C GLY A 107 -15.91 -21.00 -4.04
N PRO A 108 -15.74 -22.27 -4.44
CA PRO A 108 -14.51 -23.04 -4.20
C PRO A 108 -13.26 -22.35 -4.75
N THR A 109 -13.35 -21.66 -5.91
CA THR A 109 -12.19 -21.04 -6.54
C THR A 109 -11.59 -19.93 -5.67
N ILE A 110 -12.41 -18.98 -5.19
CA ILE A 110 -11.90 -17.88 -4.36
C ILE A 110 -11.43 -18.37 -2.99
N SER A 111 -12.08 -19.38 -2.43
CA SER A 111 -11.70 -20.00 -1.17
C SER A 111 -10.30 -20.62 -1.26
N ALA A 112 -10.06 -21.41 -2.31
CA ALA A 112 -8.77 -22.02 -2.58
C ALA A 112 -7.69 -20.97 -2.92
N LEU A 113 -8.04 -19.94 -3.69
CA LEU A 113 -7.12 -18.84 -4.00
C LEU A 113 -6.66 -18.12 -2.73
N ARG A 114 -7.58 -17.75 -1.84
CA ARG A 114 -7.22 -17.14 -0.55
C ARG A 114 -6.39 -18.06 0.31
N LYS A 115 -6.66 -19.37 0.31
CA LYS A 115 -5.86 -20.35 1.05
C LYS A 115 -4.42 -20.40 0.50
N ALA A 116 -4.26 -20.46 -0.82
CA ALA A 116 -2.96 -20.43 -1.47
C ALA A 116 -2.19 -19.13 -1.18
N VAL A 117 -2.84 -17.97 -1.31
CA VAL A 117 -2.25 -16.67 -1.00
C VAL A 117 -1.80 -16.57 0.47
N ARG A 118 -2.57 -17.11 1.43
CA ARG A 118 -2.16 -17.12 2.85
C ARG A 118 -0.89 -17.92 3.11
N ALA A 119 -0.59 -18.93 2.29
CA ALA A 119 0.64 -19.70 2.40
C ALA A 119 1.87 -18.95 1.86
N VAL A 120 1.67 -17.88 1.08
CA VAL A 120 2.75 -17.03 0.56
C VAL A 120 3.27 -16.11 1.68
N PRO A 121 4.60 -16.01 1.90
CA PRO A 121 5.18 -15.13 2.91
C PRO A 121 4.69 -13.68 2.76
N LEU A 122 4.44 -13.01 3.89
CA LEU A 122 3.90 -11.65 3.90
C LEU A 122 4.81 -10.67 3.14
N ARG A 123 6.14 -10.85 3.22
CA ARG A 123 7.11 -10.03 2.49
C ARG A 123 6.93 -10.14 0.98
N SER A 124 6.80 -11.36 0.46
CA SER A 124 6.54 -11.58 -0.96
C SER A 124 5.20 -10.94 -1.35
N ARG A 125 4.19 -11.07 -0.49
CA ARG A 125 2.87 -10.49 -0.77
C ARG A 125 2.85 -8.97 -0.87
N ILE A 126 3.62 -8.30 -0.01
CA ILE A 126 3.78 -6.84 -0.02
C ILE A 126 4.44 -6.39 -1.33
N GLN A 127 5.52 -7.06 -1.73
CA GLN A 127 6.24 -6.75 -2.96
C GLN A 127 5.39 -6.98 -4.21
N LEU A 128 4.69 -8.11 -4.30
CA LEU A 128 3.84 -8.43 -5.45
C LEU A 128 2.71 -7.40 -5.64
N VAL A 129 2.13 -6.90 -4.54
CA VAL A 129 1.13 -5.83 -4.58
C VAL A 129 1.76 -4.50 -5.01
N ALA A 130 2.93 -4.14 -4.47
CA ALA A 130 3.62 -2.92 -4.86
C ALA A 130 4.02 -2.94 -6.35
N HIS A 131 4.53 -4.05 -6.87
CA HIS A 131 4.81 -4.23 -8.30
C HIS A 131 3.54 -4.20 -9.17
N GLY A 132 2.43 -4.75 -8.68
CA GLY A 132 1.13 -4.64 -9.33
C GLY A 132 0.70 -3.19 -9.52
N GLU A 133 0.85 -2.35 -8.49
CA GLU A 133 0.54 -0.92 -8.63
C GLU A 133 1.53 -0.19 -9.51
N LEU A 134 2.82 -0.51 -9.44
CA LEU A 134 3.78 0.07 -10.36
C LEU A 134 3.43 -0.24 -11.82
N LEU A 135 2.95 -1.46 -12.10
CA LEU A 135 2.46 -1.86 -13.40
C LEU A 135 1.22 -1.03 -13.78
N TYR A 136 0.21 -0.94 -12.89
CA TYR A 136 -0.98 -0.14 -13.11
C TYR A 136 -0.66 1.32 -13.41
N TRP A 137 0.20 1.96 -12.62
CA TRP A 137 0.63 3.36 -12.80
C TRP A 137 1.64 3.57 -13.93
N ARG A 138 2.03 2.48 -14.62
CA ARG A 138 2.97 2.48 -15.74
C ARG A 138 4.31 3.12 -15.37
N ASN A 139 4.75 2.91 -14.13
CA ASN A 139 5.95 3.51 -13.55
C ASN A 139 6.04 5.02 -13.81
N GLY A 140 5.05 5.78 -13.33
CA GLY A 140 5.07 7.23 -13.42
C GLY A 140 4.40 7.87 -14.64
N LYS A 141 3.95 7.07 -15.62
CA LYS A 141 3.32 7.62 -16.83
C LYS A 141 1.88 8.06 -16.61
N ARG A 142 1.17 7.42 -15.66
CA ARG A 142 -0.12 7.92 -15.15
C ARG A 142 0.12 8.94 -14.06
N GLN A 143 -0.66 10.00 -14.02
CA GLN A 143 -0.58 11.10 -13.05
C GLN A 143 -1.82 11.09 -12.16
N GLU A 144 -1.70 11.60 -10.93
CA GLU A 144 -2.75 11.51 -9.91
C GLU A 144 -4.07 12.18 -10.28
N ARG A 145 -4.06 13.08 -11.26
CA ARG A 145 -5.26 13.75 -11.77
C ARG A 145 -5.82 13.12 -13.04
N ASP A 146 -5.22 12.04 -13.55
CA ASP A 146 -5.75 11.34 -14.71
C ASP A 146 -7.11 10.68 -14.33
N PRO A 147 -8.16 10.83 -15.16
CA PRO A 147 -9.46 10.25 -14.84
C PRO A 147 -9.41 8.73 -14.60
N GLU A 148 -8.55 8.03 -15.34
CA GLU A 148 -8.39 6.58 -15.23
C GLU A 148 -7.81 6.10 -13.89
N VAL A 149 -7.17 6.97 -13.09
CA VAL A 149 -6.65 6.59 -11.76
C VAL A 149 -7.52 7.05 -10.60
N SER A 150 -8.55 7.87 -10.83
CA SER A 150 -9.35 8.50 -9.77
C SER A 150 -10.02 7.46 -8.87
N ALA A 151 -10.66 6.44 -9.46
CA ALA A 151 -11.26 5.35 -8.69
C ALA A 151 -10.22 4.57 -7.86
N ARG A 152 -9.00 4.36 -8.41
CA ARG A 152 -7.91 3.69 -7.70
C ARG A 152 -7.40 4.52 -6.52
N LEU A 153 -7.16 5.82 -6.71
CA LEU A 153 -6.73 6.73 -5.64
C LEU A 153 -7.76 6.81 -4.52
N ARG A 154 -9.05 6.85 -4.86
CA ARG A 154 -10.12 6.79 -3.86
C ARG A 154 -10.02 5.50 -3.01
N GLN A 155 -9.70 4.35 -3.61
CA GLN A 155 -9.47 3.12 -2.85
C GLN A 155 -8.27 3.20 -1.90
N TYR A 156 -7.23 3.98 -2.23
CA TYR A 156 -6.12 4.21 -1.31
C TYR A 156 -6.58 4.97 -0.06
N TRP A 157 -7.36 6.04 -0.24
CA TRP A 157 -7.93 6.79 0.88
C TRP A 157 -8.91 5.97 1.73
N LEU A 158 -9.75 5.15 1.09
CA LEU A 158 -10.66 4.25 1.79
C LEU A 158 -9.90 3.26 2.69
N SER A 159 -8.69 2.83 2.30
CA SER A 159 -7.86 1.93 3.13
C SER A 159 -7.46 2.52 4.48
N VAL A 160 -7.49 3.85 4.60
CA VAL A 160 -7.20 4.60 5.82
C VAL A 160 -8.45 5.27 6.41
N GLY A 161 -9.65 4.84 6.00
CA GLY A 161 -10.93 5.31 6.54
C GLY A 161 -11.37 6.69 6.03
N ILE A 162 -10.75 7.20 4.97
CA ILE A 162 -11.10 8.49 4.36
C ILE A 162 -11.91 8.21 3.09
N ASP A 163 -13.21 8.51 3.12
CA ASP A 163 -14.08 8.46 1.94
C ASP A 163 -14.28 9.86 1.37
N ARG A 164 -13.80 10.05 0.13
CA ARG A 164 -13.91 11.29 -0.65
C ARG A 164 -14.47 10.96 -2.02
N PRO A 165 -15.24 11.86 -2.65
CA PRO A 165 -15.70 11.66 -4.02
C PRO A 165 -14.52 11.55 -4.99
N GLU A 166 -14.70 10.80 -6.08
CA GLU A 166 -13.63 10.61 -7.08
C GLU A 166 -13.21 11.92 -7.76
N LEU A 167 -14.11 12.91 -7.83
CA LEU A 167 -13.82 14.23 -8.38
C LEU A 167 -12.70 14.95 -7.60
N ASP A 168 -12.60 14.72 -6.28
CA ASP A 168 -11.52 15.30 -5.46
C ASP A 168 -10.15 14.80 -5.95
N MET A 169 -10.06 13.57 -6.46
CA MET A 169 -8.79 13.00 -6.95
C MET A 169 -8.26 13.77 -8.18
N GLN A 170 -9.13 14.46 -8.91
CA GLN A 170 -8.77 15.25 -10.10
C GLN A 170 -8.49 16.72 -9.76
N SER A 171 -8.81 17.17 -8.53
CA SER A 171 -8.60 18.56 -8.10
C SER A 171 -7.13 18.82 -7.79
N THR A 172 -6.63 19.94 -8.32
CA THR A 172 -5.27 20.42 -8.01
C THR A 172 -5.16 20.81 -6.53
N GLU A 173 -6.17 21.50 -6.03
CA GLU A 173 -6.27 21.98 -4.65
C GLU A 173 -6.20 20.80 -3.69
N PHE A 174 -7.06 19.80 -3.89
CA PHE A 174 -7.06 18.59 -3.08
C PHE A 174 -5.70 17.87 -3.12
N GLN A 175 -5.13 17.62 -4.30
CA GLN A 175 -3.88 16.88 -4.41
C GLN A 175 -2.68 17.63 -3.79
N SER A 176 -2.69 18.97 -3.86
CA SER A 176 -1.67 19.80 -3.23
C SER A 176 -1.74 19.83 -1.69
N GLU A 177 -2.94 19.70 -1.13
CA GLU A 177 -3.17 19.72 0.31
C GLU A 177 -3.00 18.33 0.94
N TYR A 178 -3.37 17.28 0.22
CA TYR A 178 -3.47 15.91 0.73
C TYR A 178 -2.53 14.93 -0.01
N PRO A 179 -1.24 14.86 0.39
CA PRO A 179 -0.32 13.86 -0.19
C PRO A 179 -0.76 12.44 0.18
N TRP A 180 -0.93 11.58 -0.82
CA TRP A 180 -1.50 10.23 -0.66
C TRP A 180 -0.44 9.12 -0.50
N SER A 181 0.84 9.44 -0.33
CA SER A 181 1.93 8.45 -0.23
C SER A 181 1.74 7.44 0.91
N ALA A 182 1.23 7.87 2.06
CA ALA A 182 0.96 6.97 3.20
C ALA A 182 -0.33 6.15 3.01
N ALA A 183 -1.33 6.71 2.34
CA ALA A 183 -2.55 5.99 1.96
C ALA A 183 -2.22 4.88 0.94
N PHE A 184 -1.30 5.13 0.01
CA PHE A 184 -0.77 4.11 -0.90
C PHE A 184 -0.10 2.96 -0.14
N VAL A 185 0.84 3.24 0.78
CA VAL A 185 1.50 2.18 1.57
C VAL A 185 0.47 1.39 2.40
N SER A 186 -0.50 2.08 3.00
CA SER A 186 -1.60 1.46 3.74
C SER A 186 -2.44 0.54 2.85
N TRP A 187 -2.75 0.96 1.63
CA TRP A 187 -3.44 0.13 0.65
C TRP A 187 -2.61 -1.10 0.26
N VAL A 188 -1.30 -0.95 0.03
CA VAL A 188 -0.41 -2.08 -0.28
C VAL A 188 -0.43 -3.08 0.87
N MET A 189 -0.27 -2.63 2.12
CA MET A 189 -0.31 -3.49 3.30
C MET A 189 -1.66 -4.20 3.47
N MET A 190 -2.75 -3.47 3.22
CA MET A 190 -4.12 -4.00 3.32
C MET A 190 -4.34 -5.10 2.27
N ARG A 191 -3.96 -4.85 1.02
CA ARG A 191 -4.08 -5.80 -0.10
C ARG A 191 -3.08 -6.95 -0.02
N ALA A 192 -1.93 -6.73 0.61
CA ALA A 192 -0.98 -7.77 0.91
C ALA A 192 -1.48 -8.67 2.03
N GLY A 193 -2.46 -8.26 2.84
CA GLY A 193 -3.01 -9.06 3.93
C GLY A 193 -2.22 -8.92 5.23
N ALA A 194 -1.77 -7.70 5.55
CA ALA A 194 -1.11 -7.37 6.81
C ALA A 194 -2.06 -7.46 8.04
N GLY A 195 -3.37 -7.45 7.81
CA GLY A 195 -4.38 -7.61 8.87
C GLY A 195 -4.36 -6.46 9.87
N GLU A 196 -4.73 -6.75 11.11
CA GLU A 196 -4.80 -5.76 12.21
C GLU A 196 -3.41 -5.41 12.79
N ASN A 197 -2.36 -6.14 12.39
CA ASN A 197 -0.99 -5.91 12.85
C ASN A 197 -0.35 -4.64 12.30
N PHE A 198 -0.86 -4.11 11.19
CA PHE A 198 -0.38 -2.87 10.58
C PHE A 198 -1.30 -1.71 10.94
N LYS A 199 -0.70 -0.58 11.36
CA LYS A 199 -1.45 0.65 11.60
C LYS A 199 -1.72 1.35 10.27
N TYR A 200 -2.92 1.22 9.72
CA TYR A 200 -3.32 1.99 8.52
C TYR A 200 -3.47 3.46 8.86
N ALA A 201 -2.84 4.34 8.09
CA ALA A 201 -2.85 5.78 8.35
C ALA A 201 -2.56 6.61 7.10
N ALA A 202 -3.19 7.79 7.03
CA ALA A 202 -2.93 8.81 6.02
C ALA A 202 -1.58 9.55 6.19
N SER A 203 -0.76 9.17 7.17
CA SER A 203 0.57 9.76 7.39
C SER A 203 1.61 8.72 7.79
N HIS A 204 2.82 8.85 7.24
CA HIS A 204 3.89 7.87 7.45
C HIS A 204 4.34 7.79 8.91
N TRP A 205 4.38 8.92 9.62
CA TRP A 205 4.80 8.98 11.01
C TRP A 205 3.95 8.09 11.93
N ARG A 206 2.64 7.91 11.65
CA ARG A 206 1.73 7.18 12.55
C ARG A 206 2.03 5.70 12.60
N TYR A 207 2.19 5.08 11.45
CA TYR A 207 2.52 3.65 11.40
C TYR A 207 3.99 3.39 11.76
N THR A 208 4.87 4.37 11.52
CA THR A 208 6.28 4.32 11.97
C THR A 208 6.36 4.34 13.49
N ALA A 209 5.62 5.25 14.13
CA ALA A 209 5.51 5.33 15.59
C ALA A 209 4.86 4.07 16.17
N ALA A 210 3.78 3.56 15.57
CA ALA A 210 3.14 2.33 16.03
C ALA A 210 4.09 1.11 15.94
N ALA A 211 4.84 0.96 14.85
CA ALA A 211 5.82 -0.10 14.70
C ALA A 211 7.06 0.09 15.59
N LYS A 212 7.40 1.33 15.98
CA LYS A 212 8.40 1.61 17.02
C LYS A 212 7.91 1.13 18.39
N THR A 213 6.68 1.49 18.77
CA THR A 213 6.03 1.01 20.00
C THR A 213 5.99 -0.52 20.05
N ASN A 214 5.58 -1.18 18.95
CA ASN A 214 5.59 -2.64 18.85
C ASN A 214 6.96 -3.23 19.21
N ARG A 215 8.06 -2.61 18.78
CA ARG A 215 9.42 -3.06 19.04
C ARG A 215 9.82 -2.80 20.50
N GLU A 216 9.64 -1.57 20.97
CA GLU A 216 10.07 -1.13 22.30
C GLU A 216 9.34 -1.90 23.41
N GLU A 217 8.05 -2.15 23.22
CA GLU A 217 7.20 -2.93 24.13
C GLU A 217 7.24 -4.44 23.86
N LYS A 218 8.00 -4.89 22.85
CA LYS A 218 8.13 -6.30 22.45
C LYS A 218 6.78 -6.97 22.16
N LEU A 219 5.84 -6.22 21.59
CA LEU A 219 4.53 -6.74 21.21
C LEU A 219 4.68 -7.78 20.10
N LYS A 220 3.78 -8.77 20.09
CA LYS A 220 3.72 -9.77 19.02
C LYS A 220 3.18 -9.12 17.74
N SER A 221 4.10 -8.59 16.94
CA SER A 221 3.80 -7.95 15.66
C SER A 221 4.88 -8.27 14.64
N PRO A 222 4.50 -8.49 13.37
CA PRO A 222 5.46 -8.55 12.28
C PRO A 222 6.10 -7.19 11.97
N PHE A 223 5.58 -6.05 12.40
CA PHE A 223 6.09 -4.74 11.98
C PHE A 223 6.84 -4.02 13.09
N TYR A 224 8.17 -3.95 12.98
CA TYR A 224 9.06 -3.27 13.92
C TYR A 224 9.85 -2.16 13.23
N THR A 225 9.90 -0.99 13.86
CA THR A 225 10.74 0.14 13.40
C THR A 225 12.12 0.08 14.03
N TYR A 226 13.15 0.29 13.22
CA TYR A 226 14.55 0.39 13.59
C TYR A 226 15.13 1.71 13.10
N ARG A 227 16.21 2.16 13.73
CA ARG A 227 17.08 3.18 13.14
C ARG A 227 17.79 2.61 11.91
N PRO A 228 18.15 3.44 10.92
CA PRO A 228 18.83 2.99 9.70
C PRO A 228 20.13 2.20 9.95
N GLU A 229 20.87 2.53 11.01
CA GLU A 229 22.14 1.92 11.39
C GLU A 229 22.00 0.61 12.21
N GLU A 230 20.79 0.28 12.66
CA GLU A 230 20.56 -0.90 13.52
C GLU A 230 20.38 -2.20 12.74
N LYS A 231 19.84 -2.12 11.52
CA LYS A 231 19.52 -3.28 10.70
C LYS A 231 19.74 -3.00 9.21
N PRO A 232 20.27 -3.98 8.46
CA PRO A 232 20.33 -3.87 7.01
C PRO A 232 18.91 -3.86 6.41
N LEU A 233 18.77 -3.25 5.23
CA LEU A 233 17.52 -3.29 4.49
C LEU A 233 17.21 -4.68 3.96
N GLU A 234 15.92 -5.01 4.00
CA GLU A 234 15.38 -6.24 3.46
C GLU A 234 14.20 -5.93 2.52
N PRO A 235 13.92 -6.74 1.50
CA PRO A 235 12.73 -6.54 0.68
C PRO A 235 11.44 -6.56 1.51
N ALA A 236 10.45 -5.79 1.07
CA ALA A 236 9.21 -5.45 1.79
C ALA A 236 9.35 -4.50 3.00
N SER A 237 10.56 -4.06 3.34
CA SER A 237 10.73 -3.01 4.37
C SER A 237 10.11 -1.68 3.92
N ILE A 238 9.64 -0.87 4.86
CA ILE A 238 9.27 0.52 4.56
C ILE A 238 10.40 1.42 5.04
N VAL A 239 11.03 2.16 4.14
CA VAL A 239 12.01 3.19 4.49
C VAL A 239 11.31 4.53 4.65
N VAL A 240 11.65 5.28 5.69
CA VAL A 240 10.99 6.54 6.00
C VAL A 240 12.03 7.65 6.11
N LYS A 241 11.79 8.72 5.32
CA LYS A 241 12.63 9.91 5.26
C LYS A 241 11.87 11.16 5.68
N ARG A 242 12.63 12.12 6.21
CA ARG A 242 12.13 13.47 6.47
C ARG A 242 11.93 14.23 5.15
N ARG A 243 10.85 15.01 5.06
CA ARG A 243 10.74 16.06 4.02
C ARG A 243 11.68 17.23 4.37
N SER A 244 11.99 18.09 3.40
CA SER A 244 13.05 19.11 3.52
C SER A 244 12.97 20.01 4.76
N SER A 245 11.77 20.37 5.22
CA SER A 245 11.57 21.21 6.42
C SER A 245 11.37 20.42 7.72
N SER A 246 11.45 19.09 7.68
CA SER A 246 11.07 18.24 8.80
C SER A 246 12.25 17.89 9.70
N THR A 247 12.03 18.00 11.01
CA THR A 247 12.95 17.63 12.08
C THR A 247 12.73 16.20 12.60
N ALA A 248 12.02 15.36 11.82
CA ALA A 248 11.75 13.99 12.19
C ALA A 248 13.05 13.20 12.42
N THR A 249 13.07 12.47 13.52
CA THR A 249 14.08 11.48 13.89
C THR A 249 13.36 10.23 14.37
N TYR A 250 14.09 9.14 14.55
CA TYR A 250 13.55 7.94 15.18
C TYR A 250 12.96 8.25 16.57
N ASP A 251 13.60 9.16 17.32
CA ASP A 251 13.27 9.47 18.71
C ASP A 251 11.99 10.28 18.88
N ASN A 252 11.69 11.15 17.92
CA ASN A 252 10.56 12.09 18.01
C ASN A 252 9.40 11.77 17.05
N VAL A 253 9.46 10.70 16.25
CA VAL A 253 8.48 10.42 15.18
C VAL A 253 7.01 10.46 15.64
N GLN A 254 6.74 10.09 16.89
CA GLN A 254 5.41 10.11 17.52
C GLN A 254 4.80 11.51 17.67
N LEU A 255 5.60 12.59 17.60
CA LEU A 255 5.14 13.98 17.73
C LEU A 255 4.40 14.48 16.48
N GLY A 256 4.42 13.73 15.39
CA GLY A 256 3.76 14.09 14.14
C GLY A 256 4.62 14.98 13.27
N HIS A 257 5.20 14.40 12.21
CA HIS A 257 6.13 15.08 11.33
C HIS A 257 5.81 14.90 9.84
N PRO A 258 6.09 15.93 9.00
CA PRO A 258 6.08 15.78 7.55
C PRO A 258 7.16 14.78 7.12
N THR A 259 6.72 13.64 6.64
CA THR A 259 7.59 12.50 6.29
C THR A 259 7.12 11.88 4.98
N HIS A 260 7.97 11.07 4.38
CA HIS A 260 7.65 10.27 3.20
C HIS A 260 8.23 8.87 3.40
N GLY A 261 7.58 7.86 2.84
CA GLY A 261 8.10 6.50 2.95
C GLY A 261 7.66 5.62 1.80
N ASP A 262 8.57 4.74 1.41
CA ASP A 262 8.47 3.89 0.23
C ASP A 262 8.75 2.43 0.62
N ILE A 263 8.25 1.49 -0.18
CA ILE A 263 8.41 0.06 0.06
C ILE A 263 9.63 -0.44 -0.70
N VAL A 264 10.59 -1.05 -0.01
CA VAL A 264 11.74 -1.71 -0.61
C VAL A 264 11.29 -2.92 -1.42
N VAL A 265 11.68 -2.98 -2.68
CA VAL A 265 11.33 -4.09 -3.59
C VAL A 265 12.52 -4.83 -4.18
N GLY A 266 13.74 -4.34 -3.94
CA GLY A 266 14.93 -5.01 -4.42
C GLY A 266 16.18 -4.16 -4.27
N PHE A 267 17.26 -4.67 -4.83
CA PHE A 267 18.59 -4.07 -4.82
C PHE A 267 19.20 -4.19 -6.22
N ASP A 268 20.00 -3.22 -6.61
CA ASP A 268 20.73 -3.18 -7.87
C ASP A 268 22.11 -2.58 -7.58
N GLY A 269 23.09 -3.47 -7.41
CA GLY A 269 24.41 -3.08 -6.91
C GLY A 269 24.35 -2.50 -5.49
N ASP A 270 24.85 -1.28 -5.36
CA ASP A 270 24.90 -0.45 -4.16
C ASP A 270 23.69 0.50 -4.02
N GLU A 271 22.63 0.26 -4.81
CA GLU A 271 21.36 0.97 -4.68
C GLU A 271 20.25 0.04 -4.18
N VAL A 272 19.38 0.60 -3.36
CA VAL A 272 18.08 0.01 -3.06
C VAL A 272 17.02 0.56 -4.01
N LEU A 273 16.13 -0.31 -4.48
CA LEU A 273 14.94 0.08 -5.24
C LEU A 273 13.73 0.10 -4.31
N THR A 274 12.99 1.20 -4.36
CA THR A 274 11.72 1.33 -3.63
C THR A 274 10.58 1.68 -4.56
N ILE A 275 9.36 1.26 -4.21
CA ILE A 275 8.13 1.70 -4.85
C ILE A 275 7.37 2.59 -3.88
N GLY A 276 7.12 3.82 -4.32
CA GLY A 276 6.45 4.87 -3.55
C GLY A 276 5.22 5.40 -4.28
N GLY A 277 4.21 5.81 -3.52
CA GLY A 277 3.05 6.56 -4.01
C GLY A 277 3.25 8.06 -3.84
N ASN A 278 2.55 8.87 -4.63
CA ASN A 278 2.70 10.33 -4.70
C ASN A 278 4.17 10.77 -4.90
N VAL A 279 4.96 9.93 -5.58
CA VAL A 279 6.31 10.28 -6.04
C VAL A 279 6.16 10.95 -7.39
N SER A 280 6.42 12.26 -7.43
CA SER A 280 6.12 13.10 -8.60
C SER A 280 4.69 12.87 -9.09
N ASN A 281 3.72 12.93 -8.17
CA ASN A 281 2.29 12.83 -8.43
C ASN A 281 1.85 11.49 -9.05
N SER A 282 2.58 10.40 -8.75
CA SER A 282 2.34 9.06 -9.31
C SER A 282 2.87 7.94 -8.42
N VAL A 283 2.74 6.68 -8.84
CA VAL A 283 3.49 5.54 -8.27
C VAL A 283 4.72 5.26 -9.15
N ARG A 284 5.89 5.26 -8.53
CA ARG A 284 7.18 5.15 -9.23
C ARG A 284 8.18 4.31 -8.46
N ILE A 285 9.15 3.77 -9.20
CA ILE A 285 10.40 3.32 -8.60
C ILE A 285 11.24 4.55 -8.24
N THR A 286 11.82 4.55 -7.04
CA THR A 286 12.95 5.42 -6.69
C THR A 286 14.14 4.59 -6.23
N ARG A 287 15.32 5.22 -6.24
CA ARG A 287 16.61 4.60 -5.91
C ARG A 287 17.38 5.50 -4.97
N PHE A 288 18.16 4.90 -4.08
CA PHE A 288 19.14 5.61 -3.29
C PHE A 288 20.26 4.67 -2.83
N ALA A 289 21.41 5.25 -2.51
CA ALA A 289 22.61 4.52 -2.12
C ALA A 289 22.47 3.81 -0.77
N ILE A 290 23.07 2.64 -0.70
CA ILE A 290 23.28 1.82 0.49
C ILE A 290 24.74 1.38 0.52
N ASP A 291 25.24 1.02 1.70
CA ASP A 291 26.57 0.42 1.80
C ASP A 291 26.58 -1.06 1.33
N SER A 292 27.77 -1.65 1.27
CA SER A 292 27.96 -3.07 0.89
C SER A 292 27.25 -4.06 1.83
N SER A 293 26.91 -3.64 3.04
CA SER A 293 26.16 -4.42 4.04
C SER A 293 24.66 -4.11 4.02
N LYS A 294 24.18 -3.32 3.05
CA LYS A 294 22.79 -2.89 2.83
C LYS A 294 22.23 -1.97 3.91
N TYR A 295 23.07 -1.25 4.63
CA TYR A 295 22.63 -0.16 5.50
C TYR A 295 22.39 1.10 4.69
N ILE A 296 21.45 1.94 5.14
CA ILE A 296 21.18 3.21 4.47
C ILE A 296 22.33 4.17 4.75
N ASP A 297 22.96 4.68 3.69
CA ASP A 297 24.07 5.65 3.76
C ASP A 297 23.61 7.07 3.37
N THR A 298 22.38 7.43 3.70
CA THR A 298 21.82 8.75 3.35
C THR A 298 21.25 9.45 4.58
N PRO A 299 21.53 10.76 4.77
CA PRO A 299 21.20 11.46 6.01
C PRO A 299 19.70 11.75 6.19
N PHE A 300 18.87 11.52 5.17
CA PHE A 300 17.45 11.88 5.20
C PHE A 300 16.54 10.76 5.71
N HIS A 301 16.95 9.51 5.58
CA HIS A 301 16.23 8.39 6.16
C HIS A 301 16.53 8.32 7.64
N PHE A 302 15.49 8.21 8.46
CA PHE A 302 15.63 8.19 9.92
C PHE A 302 14.99 6.95 10.57
N ALA A 303 14.25 6.16 9.78
CA ALA A 303 13.58 4.97 10.27
C ALA A 303 13.38 3.94 9.15
N VAL A 304 13.45 2.67 9.54
CA VAL A 304 13.18 1.51 8.69
C VAL A 304 12.18 0.62 9.42
N ILE A 305 11.03 0.35 8.80
CA ILE A 305 10.07 -0.62 9.30
C ILE A 305 10.34 -1.96 8.63
N LEU A 306 10.84 -2.92 9.40
CA LEU A 306 11.06 -4.28 8.94
C LEU A 306 9.81 -5.13 9.17
N VAL A 307 9.51 -6.01 8.20
CA VAL A 307 8.43 -7.00 8.27
C VAL A 307 9.03 -8.32 8.72
N ARG A 308 8.80 -8.79 9.94
CA ARG A 308 9.34 -10.04 10.48
C ARG A 308 8.48 -11.23 10.06
N GLU A 309 9.11 -12.33 9.67
CA GLU A 309 8.43 -13.60 9.42
C GLU A 309 8.25 -14.39 10.72
N GLY A 310 7.16 -15.14 10.85
CA GLY A 310 6.92 -16.05 12.00
C GLY A 310 6.30 -15.44 13.27
N ALA A 311 5.91 -14.17 13.26
CA ALA A 311 5.31 -13.49 14.43
C ALA A 311 3.76 -13.57 14.51
N GLN A 312 3.11 -14.52 13.83
CA GLN A 312 1.65 -14.71 13.87
C GLN A 312 1.19 -15.40 15.15
#